data_AF-A0A2V5LJG8-F1
#
_entry.id   AF-A0A2V5LJG8-F1
#
_cell.length_a   1.000
_cell.length_b   1.000
_cell.length_c   1.000
_cell.angle_alpha   90.00
_cell.angle_beta   90.00
_cell.angle_gamma   90.00
#
_symmetry.space_group_name_H-M   'P 1'
#
loop_
_entity.id
_entity.type
_entity.pdbx_description
1 polymer ?
#
loop_
_entity_poly.entity_id
_entity_poly.type
_entity_poly.pdbx_seq_one_letter_code
_entity_poly.pdbx_strand_id
1 'polypeptide(L)'
;MFAYWQNGQLCFHNFATRRTVSGKPITCELLAFFDRWRTSREAVKHFAEYTQRSVRSTLAQLLKHGLLLRNDSPERKRDGRIANEWSAWLPQGSFHFCTKDAIYVDRSNWSFDRLKGILPKTPQPKLFKIVKGAAKTVLPSRVFPDSEFVRVLMSRKTHRQFSKQQLLLETVSQLLSLVWGVNGYLYTRRFGRLLHK
;
A
#
# COMPACT_ATOMS: atom_id res chain seq x y z
N MET A 1 -7.68 -9.03 -9.91
CA MET A 1 -8.76 -8.44 -9.08
C MET A 1 -8.64 -8.98 -7.66
N PHE A 2 -9.08 -8.22 -6.65
CA PHE A 2 -9.20 -8.69 -5.26
C PHE A 2 -10.63 -8.58 -4.78
N ALA A 3 -11.03 -9.46 -3.87
CA ALA A 3 -12.26 -9.36 -3.12
C ALA A 3 -11.95 -9.23 -1.62
N TYR A 4 -12.61 -8.32 -0.92
CA TYR A 4 -12.43 -8.12 0.52
C TYR A 4 -13.69 -7.56 1.17
N TRP A 5 -13.83 -7.74 2.48
CA TRP A 5 -14.91 -7.14 3.26
C TRP A 5 -14.50 -5.77 3.78
N GLN A 6 -15.39 -4.79 3.63
CA GLN A 6 -15.23 -3.46 4.21
C GLN A 6 -16.58 -2.94 4.68
N ASN A 7 -16.67 -2.56 5.96
CA ASN A 7 -17.89 -2.02 6.56
C ASN A 7 -19.15 -2.90 6.33
N GLY A 8 -19.00 -4.23 6.42
CA GLY A 8 -20.09 -5.18 6.20
C GLY A 8 -20.49 -5.40 4.74
N GLN A 9 -19.76 -4.84 3.78
CA GLN A 9 -20.00 -5.03 2.35
C GLN A 9 -18.86 -5.82 1.71
N LEU A 10 -19.19 -6.71 0.77
CA LEU A 10 -18.21 -7.40 -0.06
C LEU A 10 -17.81 -6.49 -1.22
N CYS A 11 -16.53 -6.14 -1.28
CA CYS A 11 -15.96 -5.23 -2.26
C CYS A 11 -15.07 -5.99 -3.25
N PHE A 12 -15.16 -5.62 -4.52
CA PHE A 12 -14.32 -6.10 -5.62
C PHE A 12 -13.46 -4.96 -6.14
N HIS A 13 -12.15 -5.12 -6.06
CA HIS A 13 -11.18 -4.14 -6.54
C HIS A 13 -10.47 -4.64 -7.80
N ASN A 14 -10.72 -3.95 -8.92
CA ASN A 14 -9.95 -4.11 -10.14
C ASN A 14 -8.72 -3.18 -10.07
N PHE A 15 -7.56 -3.75 -9.73
CA PHE A 15 -6.31 -3.00 -9.59
C PHE A 15 -5.83 -2.39 -10.91
N ALA A 16 -6.14 -3.00 -12.07
CA ALA A 16 -5.72 -2.48 -13.37
C ALA A 16 -6.44 -1.17 -13.71
N THR A 17 -7.70 -1.03 -13.31
CA THR A 17 -8.50 0.19 -13.53
C THR A 17 -8.63 1.07 -12.30
N ARG A 18 -8.09 0.62 -11.14
CA ARG A 18 -8.25 1.24 -9.82
C ARG A 18 -9.71 1.50 -9.42
N ARG A 19 -10.63 0.64 -9.88
CA ARG A 19 -12.05 0.72 -9.55
C ARG A 19 -12.41 -0.27 -8.44
N THR A 20 -13.18 0.20 -7.47
CA THR A 20 -13.78 -0.63 -6.43
C THR A 20 -15.29 -0.56 -6.56
N VAL A 21 -15.96 -1.71 -6.50
CA VAL A 21 -17.43 -1.79 -6.44
C VAL A 21 -17.83 -2.77 -5.33
N SER A 22 -18.94 -2.49 -4.66
CA SER A 22 -19.54 -3.44 -3.73
C SER A 22 -20.52 -4.36 -4.46
N GLY A 23 -20.69 -5.58 -3.97
CA GLY A 23 -21.58 -6.59 -4.53
C GLY A 23 -22.11 -7.54 -3.47
N LYS A 24 -23.07 -8.37 -3.86
CA LYS A 24 -23.60 -9.45 -3.01
C LYS A 24 -22.67 -10.68 -3.11
N PRO A 25 -22.67 -11.59 -2.12
CA PRO A 25 -21.84 -12.81 -2.17
C PRO A 25 -22.00 -13.64 -3.45
N ILE A 26 -23.22 -13.73 -4.01
CA ILE A 26 -23.51 -14.40 -5.28
C ILE A 26 -22.68 -13.87 -6.47
N THR A 27 -22.17 -12.63 -6.39
CA THR A 27 -21.25 -12.10 -7.39
C THR A 27 -19.98 -12.94 -7.51
N CYS A 28 -19.48 -13.54 -6.42
CA CYS A 28 -18.32 -14.43 -6.47
C CYS A 28 -18.59 -15.68 -7.31
N GLU A 29 -19.75 -16.31 -7.16
CA GLU A 29 -20.14 -17.49 -7.93
C GLU A 29 -20.26 -17.16 -9.42
N LEU A 30 -20.86 -16.01 -9.73
CA LEU A 30 -20.97 -15.53 -11.10
C LEU A 30 -19.58 -15.24 -11.70
N LEU A 31 -18.67 -14.60 -10.97
CA LEU A 31 -17.30 -14.37 -11.44
C LEU A 31 -16.52 -15.67 -11.62
N ALA A 32 -16.68 -16.63 -10.70
CA ALA A 32 -16.08 -17.97 -10.81
C ALA A 32 -16.63 -18.73 -12.03
N PHE A 33 -17.91 -18.57 -12.37
CA PHE A 33 -18.48 -19.15 -13.58
C PHE A 33 -17.77 -18.66 -14.86
N PHE A 34 -17.29 -17.41 -14.88
CA PHE A 34 -16.52 -16.83 -15.98
C PHE A 34 -14.99 -16.89 -15.76
N ASP A 35 -14.50 -17.84 -14.97
CA ASP A 35 -13.06 -18.17 -14.88
C ASP A 35 -12.44 -18.54 -16.24
N ARG A 36 -13.29 -19.00 -17.16
CA ARG A 36 -13.02 -19.26 -18.57
C ARG A 36 -14.00 -18.50 -19.46
N TRP A 37 -13.68 -18.42 -20.75
CA TRP A 37 -14.57 -17.79 -21.73
C TRP A 37 -15.90 -18.54 -21.83
N ARG A 38 -16.98 -17.81 -21.55
CA ARG A 38 -18.37 -18.29 -21.66
C ARG A 38 -19.27 -17.20 -22.21
N THR A 39 -20.43 -17.62 -22.67
CA THR A 39 -21.47 -16.77 -23.26
C THR A 39 -22.53 -16.41 -22.23
N SER A 40 -23.27 -15.32 -22.50
CA SER A 40 -24.43 -14.94 -21.70
C SER A 40 -25.55 -15.98 -21.73
N ARG A 41 -25.67 -16.77 -22.81
CA ARG A 41 -26.65 -17.85 -22.93
C ARG A 41 -26.33 -19.00 -21.97
N GLU A 42 -25.06 -19.37 -21.83
CA GLU A 42 -24.62 -20.37 -20.87
C GLU A 42 -24.86 -19.92 -19.43
N ALA A 43 -24.59 -18.65 -19.11
CA ALA A 43 -24.89 -18.10 -17.79
C ALA A 43 -26.39 -18.17 -17.46
N VAL A 44 -27.27 -17.80 -18.40
CA VAL A 44 -28.73 -17.91 -18.21
C VAL A 44 -29.16 -19.36 -17.97
N LYS A 45 -28.53 -20.34 -18.62
CA LYS A 45 -28.81 -21.76 -18.41
C LYS A 45 -28.28 -22.27 -17.07
N HIS A 46 -27.12 -21.78 -16.62
CA HIS A 46 -26.50 -22.21 -15.38
C HIS A 46 -27.23 -21.66 -14.14
N PHE A 47 -27.62 -20.39 -14.20
CA PHE A 47 -28.37 -19.68 -13.15
C PHE A 47 -29.88 -19.71 -13.44
N ALA A 48 -30.42 -20.91 -13.68
CA ALA A 48 -31.80 -21.13 -14.13
C ALA A 48 -32.86 -20.77 -13.08
N GLU A 49 -32.47 -20.75 -11.80
CA GLU A 49 -33.26 -20.30 -10.67
C GLU A 49 -33.52 -18.78 -10.67
N TYR A 50 -32.78 -18.03 -11.48
CA TYR A 50 -32.98 -16.59 -11.68
C TYR A 50 -33.65 -16.29 -13.02
N THR A 51 -34.35 -15.14 -13.09
CA THR A 51 -34.92 -14.70 -14.36
C THR A 51 -33.83 -14.35 -15.37
N GLN A 52 -34.02 -14.71 -16.64
CA GLN A 52 -33.10 -14.39 -17.73
C GLN A 52 -32.77 -12.88 -17.79
N ARG A 53 -33.76 -12.03 -17.52
CA ARG A 53 -33.58 -10.57 -17.47
C ARG A 53 -32.63 -10.16 -16.33
N SER A 54 -32.79 -10.74 -15.14
CA SER A 54 -31.92 -10.46 -13.98
C SER A 54 -30.48 -10.87 -14.24
N VAL A 55 -30.26 -12.08 -14.77
CA VAL A 55 -28.92 -12.58 -15.13
C VAL A 55 -28.27 -11.63 -16.14
N ARG A 56 -28.94 -11.34 -17.26
CA ARG A 56 -28.42 -10.43 -18.30
C ARG A 56 -28.12 -9.03 -17.77
N SER A 57 -28.99 -8.49 -16.91
CA SER A 57 -28.78 -7.18 -16.29
C SER A 57 -27.54 -7.19 -15.40
N THR A 58 -27.35 -8.23 -14.59
CA THR A 58 -26.18 -8.41 -13.74
C THR A 58 -24.90 -8.51 -14.56
N LEU A 59 -24.90 -9.30 -15.65
CA LEU A 59 -23.75 -9.39 -16.57
C LEU A 59 -23.39 -8.02 -17.16
N ALA A 60 -24.39 -7.23 -17.56
CA ALA A 60 -24.18 -5.89 -18.07
C ALA A 60 -23.56 -4.95 -17.02
N GLN A 61 -23.97 -5.06 -15.75
CA GLN A 61 -23.36 -4.30 -14.65
C GLN A 61 -21.91 -4.71 -14.42
N LEU A 62 -21.60 -6.01 -14.41
CA LEU A 62 -20.23 -6.49 -14.21
C LEU A 62 -19.29 -6.06 -15.34
N LEU A 63 -19.77 -6.07 -16.58
CA LEU A 63 -19.05 -5.50 -17.72
C LEU A 63 -18.82 -3.98 -17.56
N LYS A 64 -19.88 -3.23 -17.22
CA LYS A 64 -19.82 -1.78 -17.00
C LYS A 64 -18.80 -1.39 -15.92
N HIS A 65 -18.73 -2.19 -14.85
CA HIS A 65 -17.82 -1.97 -13.73
C HIS A 65 -16.43 -2.59 -13.93
N GLY A 66 -16.19 -3.28 -15.05
CA GLY A 66 -14.90 -3.87 -15.38
C GLY A 66 -14.53 -5.07 -14.52
N LEU A 67 -15.52 -5.78 -13.98
CA LEU A 67 -15.33 -7.06 -13.30
C LEU A 67 -15.38 -8.25 -14.28
N LEU A 68 -16.06 -8.08 -15.41
CA LEU A 68 -15.99 -8.97 -16.57
C LEU A 68 -15.50 -8.19 -17.78
N LEU A 69 -14.88 -8.89 -18.72
CA LEU A 69 -14.41 -8.35 -19.99
C LEU A 69 -15.02 -9.13 -21.16
N ARG A 70 -15.24 -8.46 -22.30
CA ARG A 70 -15.61 -9.14 -23.55
C ARG A 70 -14.33 -9.57 -24.26
N ASN A 71 -14.34 -10.74 -24.89
CA ASN A 71 -13.14 -11.33 -25.50
C ASN A 71 -12.44 -10.37 -26.50
N ASP A 72 -13.22 -9.67 -27.32
CA ASP A 72 -12.70 -8.81 -28.39
C ASP A 72 -12.60 -7.32 -28.00
N SER A 73 -12.59 -7.02 -26.70
CA SER A 73 -12.60 -5.62 -26.25
C SER A 73 -11.19 -5.02 -26.10
N PRO A 74 -11.04 -3.69 -26.26
CA PRO A 74 -9.78 -3.00 -25.94
C PRO A 74 -9.32 -3.20 -24.50
N GLU A 75 -10.26 -3.32 -23.56
CA GLU A 75 -9.99 -3.62 -22.15
C GLU A 75 -9.33 -4.99 -21.98
N ARG A 76 -9.79 -6.02 -22.71
CA ARG A 76 -9.16 -7.34 -22.71
C ARG A 76 -7.73 -7.29 -23.20
N LYS A 77 -7.43 -6.51 -24.25
CA LYS A 77 -6.05 -6.33 -24.73
C LYS A 77 -5.15 -5.70 -23.67
N ARG A 78 -5.66 -4.69 -22.93
CA ARG A 78 -4.94 -4.05 -21.83
C ARG A 78 -4.73 -5.00 -20.65
N ASP A 79 -5.76 -5.72 -20.25
CA ASP A 79 -5.71 -6.71 -19.16
C ASP A 79 -4.71 -7.82 -19.48
N GLY A 80 -4.75 -8.38 -20.69
CA GLY A 80 -3.80 -9.39 -21.15
C GLY A 80 -2.35 -8.88 -21.20
N ARG A 81 -2.13 -7.61 -21.54
CA ARG A 81 -0.78 -7.00 -21.47
C ARG A 81 -0.27 -6.96 -20.04
N ILE A 82 -1.10 -6.51 -19.09
CA ILE A 82 -0.74 -6.50 -17.66
C ILE A 82 -0.46 -7.93 -17.19
N ALA A 83 -1.35 -8.88 -17.48
CA ALA A 83 -1.17 -10.27 -17.10
C ALA A 83 0.14 -10.86 -17.65
N ASN A 84 0.52 -10.52 -18.88
CA ASN A 84 1.75 -10.98 -19.50
C ASN A 84 3.01 -10.31 -18.91
N GLU A 85 3.06 -8.98 -18.95
CA GLU A 85 4.23 -8.19 -18.54
C GLU A 85 4.50 -8.29 -17.03
N TRP A 86 3.45 -8.46 -16.22
CA TRP A 86 3.54 -8.57 -14.76
C TRP A 86 3.32 -9.98 -14.24
N SER A 87 3.29 -10.99 -15.10
CA SER A 87 3.02 -12.40 -14.74
C SER A 87 3.84 -12.87 -13.54
N ALA A 88 5.16 -12.64 -13.55
CA ALA A 88 6.07 -13.05 -12.48
C ALA A 88 5.86 -12.33 -11.14
N TRP A 89 5.16 -11.19 -11.15
CA TRP A 89 4.92 -10.37 -9.97
C TRP A 89 3.48 -10.46 -9.47
N LEU A 90 2.54 -10.93 -10.29
CA LEU A 90 1.15 -11.06 -9.88
C LEU A 90 0.97 -12.26 -8.94
N PRO A 91 0.11 -12.13 -7.91
CA PRO A 91 -0.77 -11.00 -7.64
C PRO A 91 -0.12 -9.80 -6.90
N GLN A 92 1.07 -9.93 -6.31
CA GLN A 92 1.70 -8.90 -5.44
C GLN A 92 1.97 -7.58 -6.17
N GLY A 93 2.27 -7.64 -7.47
CA GLY A 93 2.48 -6.48 -8.34
C GLY A 93 1.28 -5.55 -8.43
N SER A 94 0.08 -6.01 -8.04
CA SER A 94 -1.08 -5.15 -7.94
C SER A 94 -0.89 -3.96 -7.01
N PHE A 95 -0.07 -4.10 -5.96
CA PHE A 95 0.22 -3.03 -5.01
C PHE A 95 0.76 -1.80 -5.72
N HIS A 96 1.66 -2.00 -6.69
CA HIS A 96 2.19 -0.94 -7.54
C HIS A 96 1.05 -0.17 -8.24
N PHE A 97 0.09 -0.87 -8.85
CA PHE A 97 -1.05 -0.24 -9.50
C PHE A 97 -1.97 0.49 -8.53
N CYS A 98 -2.12 0.00 -7.29
CA CYS A 98 -2.92 0.65 -6.27
C CYS A 98 -2.27 1.94 -5.72
N THR A 99 -0.93 2.02 -5.67
CA THR A 99 -0.22 3.13 -5.01
C THR A 99 0.45 4.12 -5.96
N LYS A 100 0.66 3.75 -7.23
CA LYS A 100 1.22 4.67 -8.23
C LYS A 100 0.22 5.77 -8.58
N ASP A 101 0.74 6.89 -9.07
CA ASP A 101 -0.04 8.04 -9.52
C ASP A 101 -1.04 8.54 -8.45
N ALA A 102 -0.60 8.57 -7.19
CA ALA A 102 -1.39 9.15 -6.11
C ALA A 102 -1.63 10.63 -6.39
N ILE A 103 -2.88 11.06 -6.35
CA ILE A 103 -3.25 12.45 -6.60
C ILE A 103 -2.64 13.32 -5.49
N TYR A 104 -1.78 14.25 -5.86
CA TYR A 104 -1.31 15.28 -4.94
C TYR A 104 -2.49 16.16 -4.56
N VAL A 105 -2.79 16.22 -3.26
CA VAL A 105 -3.82 17.10 -2.73
C VAL A 105 -3.11 18.25 -2.05
N ASP A 106 -3.14 19.44 -2.67
CA ASP A 106 -2.68 20.64 -2.01
C ASP A 106 -3.63 20.99 -0.85
N ARG A 107 -3.06 21.08 0.36
CA ARG A 107 -3.78 21.38 1.60
C ARG A 107 -3.42 22.73 2.19
N SER A 108 -2.61 23.53 1.50
CA SER A 108 -2.17 24.87 1.91
C SER A 108 -3.36 25.77 2.32
N ASN A 109 -4.45 25.71 1.56
CA ASN A 109 -5.65 26.54 1.74
C ASN A 109 -6.77 25.86 2.53
N TRP A 110 -6.54 24.69 3.15
CA TRP A 110 -7.58 24.01 3.91
C TRP A 110 -7.78 24.68 5.28
N SER A 111 -9.04 24.83 5.69
CA SER A 111 -9.36 25.31 7.04
C SER A 111 -8.88 24.33 8.10
N PHE A 112 -8.65 24.84 9.32
CA PHE A 112 -8.23 24.02 10.46
C PHE A 112 -9.23 22.91 10.77
N ASP A 113 -10.54 23.20 10.76
CA ASP A 113 -11.58 22.21 11.04
C ASP A 113 -11.60 21.10 9.99
N ARG A 114 -11.34 21.45 8.73
CA ARG A 114 -11.23 20.46 7.64
C ARG A 114 -10.00 19.57 7.83
N LEU A 115 -8.86 20.14 8.19
CA LEU A 115 -7.65 19.37 8.50
C LEU A 115 -7.86 18.45 9.70
N LYS A 116 -8.54 18.93 10.76
CA LYS A 116 -8.88 18.13 11.93
C LYS A 116 -9.87 17.01 11.59
N GLY A 117 -10.83 17.27 10.71
CA GLY A 117 -11.83 16.29 10.27
C GLY A 117 -11.25 15.10 9.51
N ILE A 118 -10.09 15.25 8.86
CA ILE A 118 -9.40 14.14 8.17
C ILE A 118 -8.39 13.40 9.06
N LEU A 119 -8.12 13.89 10.27
CA LEU A 119 -7.25 13.17 11.19
C LEU A 119 -7.92 11.86 11.61
N PRO A 120 -7.13 10.78 11.78
CA PRO A 120 -7.65 9.55 12.37
C PRO A 120 -8.31 9.84 13.72
N LYS A 121 -9.44 9.18 14.00
CA LYS A 121 -10.08 9.23 15.33
C LYS A 121 -9.23 8.53 16.40
N THR A 122 -8.29 7.71 15.99
CA THR A 122 -7.34 7.03 16.88
C THR A 122 -6.26 8.00 17.34
N PRO A 123 -5.85 7.96 18.61
CA PRO A 123 -4.77 8.81 19.10
C PRO A 123 -3.48 8.48 18.35
N GLN A 124 -2.70 9.51 18.03
CA GLN A 124 -1.39 9.33 17.42
C GLN A 124 -0.51 8.46 18.33
N PRO A 125 0.19 7.43 17.81
CA PRO A 125 1.19 6.70 18.58
C PRO A 125 2.23 7.64 19.17
N LYS A 126 2.73 7.33 20.38
CA LYS A 126 3.80 8.12 21.00
C LYS A 126 5.03 8.16 20.08
N LEU A 127 5.71 9.30 20.05
CA LEU A 127 6.94 9.49 19.25
C LEU A 127 8.02 8.46 19.56
N PHE A 128 8.11 8.03 20.83
CA PHE A 128 9.02 6.98 21.27
C PHE A 128 8.24 5.76 21.77
N LYS A 129 8.67 4.59 21.32
CA LYS A 129 8.20 3.31 21.86
C LYS A 129 8.79 3.11 23.25
N ILE A 130 7.93 2.83 24.23
CA ILE A 130 8.35 2.44 25.57
C ILE A 130 8.29 0.92 25.66
N VAL A 131 9.42 0.28 25.96
CA VAL A 131 9.51 -1.16 26.23
C VAL A 131 9.62 -1.34 27.74
N LYS A 132 8.60 -1.94 28.37
CA LYS A 132 8.57 -2.18 29.82
C LYS A 132 9.51 -3.32 30.20
N GLY A 133 10.18 -3.21 31.34
CA GLY A 133 11.06 -4.26 31.89
C GLY A 133 12.37 -4.50 31.13
N ALA A 134 12.66 -3.72 30.08
CA ALA A 134 13.92 -3.85 29.34
C ALA A 134 15.09 -3.26 30.14
N ALA A 135 16.20 -4.00 30.19
CA ALA A 135 17.48 -3.48 30.68
C ALA A 135 17.90 -2.29 29.80
N LYS A 136 18.39 -1.22 30.43
CA LYS A 136 18.82 0.00 29.74
C LYS A 136 20.33 0.16 29.89
N THR A 137 21.01 0.30 28.76
CA THR A 137 22.43 0.62 28.72
C THR A 137 22.59 2.06 28.26
N VAL A 138 23.32 2.87 29.02
CA VAL A 138 23.68 4.22 28.59
C VAL A 138 24.74 4.09 27.50
N LEU A 139 24.52 4.78 26.37
CA LEU A 139 25.45 4.78 25.25
C LEU A 139 26.50 5.88 25.42
N PRO A 140 27.77 5.63 25.05
CA PRO A 140 28.83 6.63 25.08
C PRO A 140 28.51 7.89 24.27
N SER A 141 29.13 9.01 24.64
CA SER A 141 29.00 10.30 23.97
C SER A 141 29.45 10.25 22.51
N ARG A 142 28.81 11.09 21.70
CA ARG A 142 28.88 11.11 20.23
C ARG A 142 29.75 12.26 19.73
N VAL A 143 30.48 12.02 18.65
CA VAL A 143 31.30 13.02 17.95
C VAL A 143 30.72 13.22 16.56
N PHE A 144 30.36 14.45 16.20
CA PHE A 144 29.81 14.76 14.87
C PHE A 144 30.92 15.37 14.00
N PRO A 145 31.45 14.66 12.98
CA PRO A 145 32.41 15.24 12.06
C PRO A 145 31.72 16.21 11.10
N ASP A 146 32.42 17.27 10.69
CA ASP A 146 31.81 18.41 9.99
C ASP A 146 31.39 18.13 8.53
N SER A 147 32.06 17.26 7.76
CA SER A 147 31.54 16.73 6.47
C SER A 147 32.53 15.78 5.78
N GLU A 148 32.04 14.62 5.31
CA GLU A 148 32.82 13.66 4.50
C GLU A 148 32.00 13.05 3.34
N PHE A 149 30.89 13.69 2.96
CA PHE A 149 29.83 13.07 2.15
C PHE A 149 30.30 12.49 0.82
N VAL A 150 30.99 13.27 -0.01
CA VAL A 150 31.45 12.83 -1.34
C VAL A 150 32.38 11.62 -1.20
N ARG A 151 33.32 11.68 -0.25
CA ARG A 151 34.27 10.59 -0.01
C ARG A 151 33.55 9.32 0.43
N VAL A 152 32.60 9.42 1.36
CA VAL A 152 31.80 8.29 1.85
C VAL A 152 30.96 7.69 0.73
N LEU A 153 30.29 8.51 -0.08
CA LEU A 153 29.46 8.06 -1.20
C LEU A 153 30.29 7.26 -2.21
N MET A 154 31.48 7.77 -2.57
CA MET A 154 32.38 7.10 -3.51
C MET A 154 33.02 5.84 -2.94
N SER A 155 33.24 5.79 -1.62
CA SER A 155 33.89 4.66 -0.94
C SER A 155 32.91 3.57 -0.51
N ARG A 156 31.59 3.81 -0.54
CA ARG A 156 30.58 2.89 -0.02
C ARG A 156 30.60 1.55 -0.76
N LYS A 157 30.89 0.47 -0.02
CA LYS A 157 30.77 -0.93 -0.48
C LYS A 157 29.90 -1.73 0.47
N THR A 158 29.39 -2.87 0.01
CA THR A 158 28.70 -3.83 0.87
C THR A 158 29.69 -4.90 1.31
N HIS A 159 30.03 -4.92 2.59
CA HIS A 159 30.91 -5.93 3.19
C HIS A 159 30.09 -7.01 3.89
N ARG A 160 30.40 -8.28 3.61
CA ARG A 160 29.76 -9.46 4.24
C ARG A 160 30.78 -10.41 4.89
N GLN A 161 32.04 -10.04 4.88
CA GLN A 161 33.13 -10.72 5.57
C GLN A 161 33.60 -9.80 6.69
N PHE A 162 33.66 -10.33 7.91
CA PHE A 162 33.97 -9.57 9.11
C PHE A 162 35.23 -10.14 9.76
N SER A 163 35.99 -9.29 10.44
CA SER A 163 37.07 -9.76 11.29
C SER A 163 36.51 -10.48 12.52
N LYS A 164 37.38 -11.19 13.26
CA LYS A 164 37.02 -11.78 14.56
C LYS A 164 36.91 -10.75 15.68
N GLN A 165 37.26 -9.48 15.43
CA GLN A 165 37.25 -8.42 16.42
C GLN A 165 35.82 -7.95 16.67
N GLN A 166 35.45 -7.85 17.95
CA GLN A 166 34.15 -7.31 18.34
C GLN A 166 34.07 -5.80 18.10
N LEU A 167 32.89 -5.31 17.75
CA LEU A 167 32.63 -3.88 17.64
C LEU A 167 32.59 -3.25 19.03
N LEU A 168 33.26 -2.12 19.17
CA LEU A 168 33.24 -1.31 20.37
C LEU A 168 31.85 -0.66 20.56
N LEU A 169 31.42 -0.50 21.81
CA LEU A 169 30.12 0.09 22.14
C LEU A 169 30.06 1.56 21.66
N GLU A 170 31.18 2.25 21.66
CA GLU A 170 31.38 3.60 21.15
C GLU A 170 31.06 3.67 19.66
N THR A 171 31.54 2.71 18.87
CA THR A 171 31.25 2.62 17.43
C THR A 171 29.76 2.41 17.19
N VAL A 172 29.12 1.53 17.97
CA VAL A 172 27.68 1.29 17.87
C VAL A 172 26.89 2.54 18.27
N SER A 173 27.26 3.20 19.37
CA SER A 173 26.65 4.46 19.83
C SER A 173 26.73 5.56 18.75
N GLN A 174 27.89 5.71 18.16
CA GLN A 174 28.14 6.68 17.09
C GLN A 174 27.25 6.40 15.87
N LEU A 175 27.16 5.15 15.42
CA LEU A 175 26.30 4.75 14.31
C LEU A 175 24.81 4.99 14.61
N LEU A 176 24.34 4.58 15.79
CA LEU A 176 22.95 4.80 16.20
C LEU A 176 22.61 6.29 16.21
N SER A 177 23.53 7.12 16.67
CA SER A 177 23.37 8.56 16.74
C SER A 177 23.32 9.22 15.37
N LEU A 178 24.19 8.83 14.43
CA LEU A 178 24.23 9.39 13.08
C LEU A 178 23.05 8.95 12.20
N VAL A 179 22.54 7.73 12.37
CA VAL A 179 21.52 7.14 11.48
C VAL A 179 20.10 7.31 12.02
N TRP A 180 19.90 7.17 13.33
CA TRP A 180 18.57 7.16 13.96
C TRP A 180 18.43 8.13 15.14
N GLY A 181 19.49 8.86 15.48
CA GLY A 181 19.47 9.84 16.56
C GLY A 181 18.49 10.98 16.31
N VAL A 182 18.00 11.57 17.40
CA VAL A 182 17.27 12.84 17.33
C VAL A 182 18.31 13.96 17.24
N ASN A 183 18.27 14.70 16.14
CA ASN A 183 19.24 15.76 15.83
C ASN A 183 18.74 17.15 16.26
N GLY A 184 17.44 17.29 16.51
CA GLY A 184 16.88 18.52 17.03
C GLY A 184 15.37 18.43 17.19
N TYR A 185 14.79 19.59 17.45
CA TYR A 185 13.36 19.72 17.60
C TYR A 185 12.87 20.99 16.92
N LEU A 186 11.77 20.87 16.19
CA LEU A 186 11.05 22.01 15.64
C LEU A 186 9.87 22.33 16.55
N TYR A 187 9.78 23.57 16.99
CA TYR A 187 8.59 24.04 17.67
C TYR A 187 7.60 24.59 16.65
N THR A 188 6.39 24.04 16.66
CA THR A 188 5.29 24.56 15.87
C THR A 188 4.22 25.06 16.82
N ARG A 189 3.61 26.20 16.51
CA ARG A 189 2.49 26.73 17.29
C ARG A 189 1.31 25.74 17.37
N ARG A 190 1.16 24.88 16.37
CA ARG A 190 0.01 23.97 16.21
C ARG A 190 0.23 22.57 16.78
N PHE A 191 1.44 22.02 16.68
CA PHE A 191 1.74 20.63 17.06
C PHE A 191 2.79 20.53 18.17
N GLY A 192 3.17 21.66 18.77
CA GLY A 192 4.19 21.73 19.80
C GLY A 192 5.56 21.29 19.26
N ARG A 193 6.29 20.57 20.11
CA ARG A 193 7.68 20.14 19.85
C ARG A 193 7.69 18.86 19.00
N LEU A 194 8.07 18.98 17.73
CA LEU A 194 8.24 17.89 16.78
C LEU A 194 9.72 17.50 16.66
N LEU A 195 9.99 16.24 16.31
CA LEU A 195 11.35 15.78 16.04
C LEU A 195 11.86 16.39 14.73
N HIS A 196 13.09 16.90 14.76
CA HIS A 196 13.86 17.23 13.56
C HIS A 196 14.88 16.12 13.34
N LYS A 197 14.90 15.54 12.13
CA LYS A 197 15.88 14.56 11.71
C LYS A 197 16.86 15.22 10.76
#